data_AF-A0A7Y5QD58-F1
#
_entry.id   AF-A0A7Y5QD58-F1
#
_cell.length_a   1.000
_cell.length_b   1.000
_cell.length_c   1.000
_cell.angle_alpha   90.00
_cell.angle_beta   90.00
_cell.angle_gamma   90.00
#
_symmetry.space_group_name_H-M   'P 1'
#
loop_
_entity.id
_entity.type
_entity.pdbx_description
1 polymer ?
#
loop_
_entity_poly.entity_id
_entity_poly.type
_entity_poly.pdbx_seq_one_letter_code
_entity_poly.pdbx_strand_id
1 'polypeptide(L)'
;MDSGIEAFFRQIPVGLILMFCGSGMLLIGALAYIVWSRRRRNRDSAAPSVEVVMEIKPMDDDLMPDLDALSNPSEKPAAPRGSALPQKFSAPPPPPSLDSAPPAARPGGAYRLMLSSGGTADAVEVFTVLRDVADGSLIVQIGGRAYRHPVSGADADFMHRLNSALRDLTAAPPAVPEAEPDAGEEMFEMPPDFDSPPLDAAPGTIPGDLPRFRMEDQPPLTTRRGRKPPTVEIPSINIGASIEAFLQHKRAVSGDFAGRRIHVRSGLSGAIVIEVDGQFYDGVNDIADLEVRRYLQKTIEEWQSRQ
;
A
#
# COMPACT_ATOMS: atom_id res chain seq x y z
N MET A 1 41.91 11.64 39.32
CA MET A 1 41.97 11.20 37.91
C MET A 1 41.36 12.28 37.01
N ASP A 2 41.56 13.55 37.34
CA ASP A 2 40.70 14.65 36.86
C ASP A 2 41.40 15.60 35.88
N SER A 3 42.67 15.34 35.58
CA SER A 3 43.51 16.22 34.74
C SER A 3 43.43 15.91 33.23
N GLY A 4 42.74 14.85 32.81
CA GLY A 4 42.69 14.43 31.41
C GLY A 4 41.66 15.20 30.55
N ILE A 5 40.55 15.61 31.16
CA ILE A 5 39.42 16.21 30.43
C ILE A 5 39.74 17.65 30.02
N GLU A 6 40.38 18.44 30.88
CA GLU A 6 40.70 19.85 30.57
C GLU A 6 41.77 20.00 29.47
N ALA A 7 42.73 19.07 29.41
CA ALA A 7 43.76 19.04 28.37
C ALA A 7 43.16 18.74 26.98
N PHE A 8 42.15 17.87 26.93
CA PHE A 8 41.43 17.55 25.70
C PHE A 8 40.67 18.76 25.14
N PHE A 9 40.00 19.53 25.99
CA PHE A 9 39.25 20.72 25.56
C PHE A 9 40.14 21.86 25.05
N ARG A 10 41.40 21.96 25.50
CA ARG A 10 42.36 22.94 24.95
C ARG A 10 42.86 22.59 23.57
N GLN A 11 42.75 21.32 23.15
CA GLN A 11 43.25 20.86 21.86
C GLN A 11 42.23 21.07 20.73
N ILE A 12 40.97 21.31 21.07
CA ILE A 12 39.92 21.57 20.09
C ILE A 12 40.03 23.03 19.62
N PRO A 13 40.21 23.30 18.31
CA PRO A 13 40.25 24.66 17.79
C PRO A 13 38.97 25.39 18.15
N VAL A 14 39.08 26.57 18.77
CA VAL A 14 37.93 27.40 19.18
C VAL A 14 36.97 27.66 18.00
N GLY A 15 37.51 27.73 16.77
CA GLY A 15 36.71 27.86 15.54
C GLY A 15 35.73 26.71 15.31
N LEU A 16 36.09 25.46 15.64
CA LEU A 16 35.21 24.30 15.51
C LEU A 16 34.04 24.37 16.50
N ILE A 17 34.31 24.81 17.73
CA ILE A 17 33.27 25.00 18.76
C ILE A 17 32.28 26.08 18.32
N LEU A 18 32.76 27.22 17.82
CA LEU A 18 31.89 28.29 17.33
C LEU A 18 31.08 27.87 16.11
N MET A 19 31.67 27.10 15.19
CA MET A 19 30.96 26.59 14.01
C MET A 19 29.87 25.58 14.40
N PHE A 20 30.15 24.67 15.34
CA PHE A 20 29.20 23.65 15.79
C PHE A 20 28.08 24.24 16.66
N CYS A 21 28.41 25.17 17.56
CA CYS A 21 27.41 25.92 18.33
C CYS A 21 26.57 26.83 17.42
N GLY A 22 27.18 27.47 16.43
CA GLY A 22 26.49 28.32 15.47
C GLY A 22 25.50 27.54 14.62
N SER A 23 25.90 26.38 14.08
CA SER A 23 25.00 25.51 13.31
C SER A 23 23.89 24.92 14.18
N GLY A 24 24.19 24.55 15.43
CA GLY A 24 23.20 24.08 16.40
C GLY A 24 22.12 25.13 16.70
N MET A 25 22.51 26.38 16.95
CA MET A 25 21.57 27.48 17.17
C MET A 25 20.71 27.76 15.93
N LEU A 26 21.31 27.70 14.73
CA LEU A 26 20.58 27.89 13.47
C LEU A 26 19.54 26.79 13.25
N LEU A 27 19.90 25.53 13.53
CA LEU A 27 18.99 24.39 13.44
C LEU A 27 17.80 24.54 14.41
N ILE A 28 18.06 24.90 15.66
CA ILE A 28 17.01 25.14 16.67
C ILE A 28 16.09 26.29 16.22
N GLY A 29 16.67 27.38 15.69
CA GLY A 29 15.91 28.49 15.12
C GLY A 29 15.02 28.08 13.95
N ALA A 30 15.53 27.25 13.03
CA ALA A 30 14.77 26.73 11.89
C ALA A 30 13.60 25.82 12.34
N LEU A 31 13.83 24.93 13.31
CA LEU A 31 12.77 24.09 13.87
C LEU A 31 11.69 24.92 14.58
N ALA A 32 12.09 25.90 15.39
CA ALA A 32 11.16 26.82 16.05
C ALA A 32 10.32 27.60 15.02
N TYR A 33 10.95 28.05 13.93
CA TYR A 33 10.26 28.73 12.83
C TYR A 33 9.25 27.83 12.10
N ILE A 34 9.60 26.56 11.83
CA ILE A 34 8.69 25.59 11.21
C ILE A 34 7.48 25.34 12.11
N VAL A 35 7.68 25.12 13.41
CA VAL A 35 6.58 24.92 14.37
C VAL A 35 5.69 26.15 14.47
N TRP A 36 6.29 27.34 14.54
CA TRP A 36 5.55 28.60 14.56
C TRP A 36 4.75 28.83 13.28
N SER A 37 5.34 28.59 12.11
CA SER A 37 4.66 28.75 10.81
C SER A 37 3.50 27.77 10.64
N ARG A 38 3.64 26.51 11.10
CA ARG A 38 2.54 25.53 11.13
C ARG A 38 1.42 25.99 12.04
N ARG A 39 1.74 26.46 13.25
CA ARG A 39 0.73 26.95 14.20
C ARG A 39 0.00 28.19 13.69
N ARG A 40 0.69 29.07 12.96
CA ARG A 40 0.08 30.23 12.31
C ARG A 40 -0.90 29.82 11.22
N ARG A 41 -0.52 28.91 10.31
CA ARG A 41 -1.44 28.38 9.29
C ARG A 41 -2.68 27.76 9.91
N ASN A 42 -2.54 26.99 10.99
CA ASN A 42 -3.70 26.41 11.68
C ASN A 42 -4.61 27.47 12.33
N ARG A 43 -4.07 28.62 12.75
CA ARG A 43 -4.88 29.73 13.25
C ARG A 43 -5.62 30.45 12.13
N ASP A 44 -4.97 30.65 10.98
CA ASP A 44 -5.58 31.28 9.83
C ASP A 44 -6.64 30.36 9.17
N SER A 45 -6.46 29.04 9.26
CA SER A 45 -7.47 28.03 8.86
C SER A 45 -8.60 27.87 9.87
N ALA A 46 -8.45 28.38 11.10
CA ALA A 46 -9.51 28.44 12.11
C ALA A 46 -10.29 29.77 12.02
N ALA A 47 -10.40 30.35 10.82
CA ALA A 47 -11.47 31.29 10.56
C ALA A 47 -12.80 30.61 10.94
N PRO A 48 -13.69 31.29 11.68
CA PRO A 48 -14.97 30.72 12.04
C PRO A 48 -15.63 30.28 10.74
N SER A 49 -15.90 28.98 10.63
CA SER A 49 -16.84 28.48 9.64
C SER A 49 -18.07 29.34 9.81
N VAL A 50 -18.29 30.26 8.87
CA VAL A 50 -19.54 30.99 8.76
C VAL A 50 -20.55 29.87 8.61
N GLU A 51 -21.25 29.59 9.70
CA GLU A 51 -22.43 28.76 9.72
C GLU A 51 -23.38 29.49 8.77
N VAL A 52 -23.35 29.08 7.50
CA VAL A 52 -24.38 29.45 6.54
C VAL A 52 -25.61 28.72 7.07
N VAL A 53 -26.27 29.33 8.04
CA VAL A 53 -27.67 29.14 8.30
C VAL A 53 -28.32 29.53 6.99
N MET A 54 -28.46 28.56 6.08
CA MET A 54 -29.49 28.62 5.08
C MET A 54 -30.77 28.65 5.90
N GLU A 55 -31.30 29.86 6.09
CA GLU A 55 -32.67 30.06 6.49
C GLU A 55 -33.50 29.36 5.41
N ILE A 56 -33.88 28.12 5.71
CA ILE A 56 -34.84 27.35 4.94
C ILE A 56 -36.13 28.12 5.09
N LYS A 57 -36.35 29.06 4.17
CA LYS A 57 -37.65 29.65 3.95
C LYS A 57 -38.58 28.47 3.65
N PRO A 58 -39.63 28.23 4.46
CA PRO A 58 -40.60 27.19 4.14
C PRO A 58 -41.12 27.49 2.73
N MET A 59 -40.78 26.63 1.78
CA MET A 59 -41.41 26.62 0.48
C MET A 59 -42.82 26.11 0.72
N ASP A 60 -43.81 26.93 0.38
CA ASP A 60 -45.21 26.54 0.32
C ASP A 60 -45.33 25.24 -0.51
N ASP A 61 -45.98 24.23 0.09
CA ASP A 61 -46.21 22.89 -0.45
C ASP A 61 -47.11 22.85 -1.72
N ASP A 62 -47.48 24.00 -2.29
CA ASP A 62 -48.48 24.12 -3.38
C ASP A 62 -47.89 24.08 -4.81
N LEU A 63 -46.61 23.77 -4.99
CA LEU A 63 -45.95 23.76 -6.31
C LEU A 63 -45.10 22.51 -6.59
N MET A 64 -45.48 21.34 -6.07
CA MET A 64 -44.98 20.08 -6.61
C MET A 64 -45.89 19.62 -7.76
N PRO A 65 -45.39 19.52 -9.01
CA PRO A 65 -46.17 18.97 -10.12
C PRO A 65 -46.44 17.48 -9.88
N ASP A 66 -47.70 17.09 -9.94
CA ASP A 66 -48.19 15.72 -9.74
C ASP A 66 -47.39 14.68 -10.55
N LEU A 67 -46.76 13.76 -9.83
CA LEU A 67 -46.05 12.59 -10.38
C LEU A 67 -47.00 11.41 -10.67
N ASP A 68 -48.31 11.56 -10.45
CA ASP A 68 -49.33 10.53 -10.69
C ASP A 68 -49.62 10.28 -12.19
N ALA A 69 -49.02 11.05 -13.10
CA ALA A 69 -49.18 10.87 -14.54
C ALA A 69 -48.33 9.73 -15.16
N LEU A 70 -47.43 9.08 -14.40
CA LEU A 70 -46.49 8.08 -14.95
C LEU A 70 -46.81 6.62 -14.59
N SER A 71 -47.89 6.31 -13.88
CA SER A 71 -48.21 4.94 -13.42
C SER A 71 -49.34 4.23 -14.17
N ASN A 72 -49.69 4.63 -15.40
CA ASN A 72 -50.71 3.94 -16.21
C ASN A 72 -50.10 3.19 -17.42
N PRO A 73 -49.80 1.88 -17.32
CA PRO A 73 -49.64 1.01 -18.46
C PRO A 73 -50.90 0.15 -18.65
N SER A 74 -51.98 0.70 -19.19
CA SER A 74 -53.06 -0.13 -19.71
C SER A 74 -53.93 0.63 -20.70
N GLU A 75 -53.56 0.57 -21.98
CA GLU A 75 -54.58 0.63 -23.02
C GLU A 75 -54.13 -0.11 -24.27
N LYS A 76 -54.92 -1.13 -24.60
CA LYS A 76 -54.80 -2.00 -25.77
C LYS A 76 -55.82 -1.51 -26.80
N PRO A 77 -55.42 -0.99 -27.97
CA PRO A 77 -56.35 -0.78 -29.06
C PRO A 77 -56.27 -1.89 -30.12
N ALA A 78 -57.45 -2.26 -30.57
CA ALA A 78 -57.73 -3.27 -31.57
C ALA A 78 -57.26 -2.88 -32.99
N ALA A 79 -57.11 -3.90 -33.83
CA ALA A 79 -56.72 -3.86 -35.24
C ALA A 79 -57.63 -2.97 -36.14
N PRO A 80 -57.12 -2.65 -37.34
CA PRO A 80 -57.87 -3.05 -38.53
C PRO A 80 -57.02 -3.79 -39.59
N ARG A 81 -57.71 -4.66 -40.31
CA ARG A 81 -57.27 -5.44 -41.47
C ARG A 81 -56.88 -4.55 -42.67
N GLY A 82 -55.89 -4.98 -43.45
CA GLY A 82 -55.83 -4.68 -44.88
C GLY A 82 -54.45 -4.75 -45.55
N SER A 83 -54.30 -5.70 -46.49
CA SER A 83 -53.46 -5.64 -47.70
C SER A 83 -51.95 -6.01 -47.67
N ALA A 84 -51.70 -7.29 -47.94
CA ALA A 84 -50.88 -7.90 -49.00
C ALA A 84 -49.53 -7.28 -49.50
N LEU A 85 -48.48 -8.14 -49.38
CA LEU A 85 -47.25 -8.34 -50.20
C LEU A 85 -46.08 -7.33 -50.11
N PRO A 86 -44.80 -7.72 -50.39
CA PRO A 86 -44.16 -9.04 -50.40
C PRO A 86 -42.99 -9.16 -49.39
N GLN A 87 -42.60 -10.41 -49.11
CA GLN A 87 -41.53 -10.80 -48.19
C GLN A 87 -40.18 -10.15 -48.54
N LYS A 88 -39.66 -9.33 -47.62
CA LYS A 88 -38.25 -8.91 -47.57
C LYS A 88 -37.61 -9.66 -46.40
N PHE A 89 -36.61 -10.48 -46.69
CA PHE A 89 -35.82 -11.19 -45.68
C PHE A 89 -35.26 -10.17 -44.67
N SER A 90 -35.83 -10.19 -43.46
CA SER A 90 -35.32 -9.42 -42.33
C SER A 90 -34.08 -10.13 -41.80
N ALA A 91 -32.95 -9.43 -41.80
CA ALA A 91 -31.78 -9.82 -41.05
C ALA A 91 -32.13 -10.01 -39.56
N PRO A 92 -31.44 -10.92 -38.84
CA PRO A 92 -31.64 -11.10 -37.41
C PRO A 92 -31.48 -9.76 -36.67
N PRO A 93 -32.32 -9.49 -35.66
CA PRO A 93 -32.25 -8.24 -34.91
C PRO A 93 -30.85 -8.10 -34.28
N PRO A 94 -30.24 -6.90 -34.30
CA PRO A 94 -29.01 -6.67 -33.55
C PRO A 94 -29.29 -6.97 -32.07
N PRO A 95 -28.32 -7.57 -31.35
CA PRO A 95 -28.45 -7.76 -29.90
C PRO A 95 -28.74 -6.39 -29.26
N PRO A 96 -29.60 -6.32 -28.22
CA PRO A 96 -29.89 -5.07 -27.55
C PRO A 96 -28.57 -4.45 -27.11
N SER A 97 -28.27 -3.27 -27.64
CA SER A 97 -27.20 -2.43 -27.13
C SER A 97 -27.42 -2.32 -25.62
N LEU A 98 -26.47 -2.83 -24.83
CA LEU A 98 -26.38 -2.56 -23.41
C LEU A 98 -26.03 -1.07 -23.28
N ASP A 99 -27.01 -0.22 -23.52
CA ASP A 99 -26.93 1.20 -23.22
C ASP A 99 -26.56 1.29 -21.75
N SER A 100 -25.33 1.72 -21.55
CA SER A 100 -24.70 1.88 -20.26
C SER A 100 -25.41 3.04 -19.57
N ALA A 101 -26.53 2.71 -18.91
CA ALA A 101 -27.20 3.63 -18.03
C ALA A 101 -26.15 4.15 -17.03
N PRO A 102 -26.03 5.48 -16.86
CA PRO A 102 -25.09 6.05 -15.91
C PRO A 102 -25.37 5.42 -14.55
N PRO A 103 -24.32 4.98 -13.80
CA PRO A 103 -24.51 4.30 -12.54
C PRO A 103 -25.31 5.23 -11.63
N ALA A 104 -26.53 4.83 -11.31
CA ALA A 104 -27.38 5.54 -10.38
C ALA A 104 -26.58 5.75 -9.09
N ALA A 105 -26.40 7.00 -8.68
CA ALA A 105 -25.71 7.36 -7.46
C ALA A 105 -26.37 6.61 -6.30
N ARG A 106 -25.65 5.62 -5.75
CA ARG A 106 -26.17 4.81 -4.65
C ARG A 106 -26.28 5.73 -3.42
N PRO A 107 -27.46 5.83 -2.79
CA PRO A 107 -27.59 6.60 -1.56
C PRO A 107 -26.71 5.96 -0.49
N GLY A 108 -25.80 6.76 0.10
CA GLY A 108 -24.92 6.31 1.17
C GLY A 108 -25.74 5.81 2.36
N GLY A 109 -25.84 4.50 2.51
CA GLY A 109 -26.61 3.82 3.55
C GLY A 109 -25.86 2.62 4.10
N ALA A 110 -26.29 2.14 5.28
CA ALA A 110 -25.82 0.88 5.81
C ALA A 110 -26.28 -0.27 4.89
N TYR A 111 -25.36 -1.17 4.55
CA TYR A 111 -25.58 -2.35 3.74
C TYR A 111 -25.58 -3.59 4.62
N ARG A 112 -26.60 -4.44 4.49
CA ARG A 112 -26.57 -5.77 5.07
C ARG A 112 -25.81 -6.70 4.12
N LEU A 113 -24.61 -7.12 4.51
CA LEU A 113 -23.76 -8.02 3.76
C LEU A 113 -23.92 -9.45 4.29
N MET A 114 -24.06 -10.42 3.39
CA MET A 114 -23.81 -11.82 3.73
C MET A 114 -22.31 -12.07 3.66
N LEU A 115 -21.72 -12.48 4.77
CA LEU A 115 -20.34 -12.93 4.82
C LEU A 115 -20.24 -14.33 4.21
N SER A 116 -19.05 -14.69 3.72
CA SER A 116 -18.77 -16.04 3.20
C SER A 116 -18.99 -17.14 4.25
N SER A 117 -18.90 -16.81 5.54
CA SER A 117 -19.23 -17.71 6.66
C SER A 117 -20.74 -17.97 6.83
N GLY A 118 -21.59 -17.38 6.00
CA GLY A 118 -23.05 -17.49 6.10
C GLY A 118 -23.70 -16.52 7.10
N GLY A 119 -22.90 -15.79 7.89
CA GLY A 119 -23.38 -14.72 8.76
C GLY A 119 -23.89 -13.51 7.96
N THR A 120 -24.78 -12.72 8.57
CA THR A 120 -25.15 -11.39 8.04
C THR A 120 -24.55 -10.31 8.94
N ALA A 121 -24.00 -9.26 8.34
CA ALA A 121 -23.48 -8.10 9.06
C ALA A 121 -23.98 -6.80 8.42
N ASP A 122 -24.41 -5.87 9.27
CA ASP A 122 -24.73 -4.51 8.84
C ASP A 122 -23.41 -3.71 8.78
N ALA A 123 -23.03 -3.29 7.57
CA ALA A 123 -21.77 -2.63 7.26
C ALA A 123 -22.01 -1.26 6.63
N VAL A 124 -21.14 -0.29 6.92
CA VAL A 124 -21.15 1.03 6.29
C VAL A 124 -19.97 1.12 5.33
N GLU A 125 -20.22 1.56 4.10
CA GLU A 125 -19.17 1.75 3.11
C GLU A 125 -18.27 2.92 3.54
N VAL A 126 -17.02 2.60 3.91
CA VAL A 126 -16.03 3.61 4.33
C VAL A 126 -15.35 4.24 3.10
N PHE A 127 -14.97 3.41 2.12
CA PHE A 127 -14.44 3.84 0.83
C PHE A 127 -14.60 2.76 -0.24
N THR A 128 -14.65 3.17 -1.50
CA THR A 128 -14.67 2.29 -2.68
C THR A 128 -13.33 2.39 -3.41
N VAL A 129 -12.74 1.26 -3.80
CA VAL A 129 -11.56 1.23 -4.69
C VAL A 129 -11.98 0.67 -6.04
N LEU A 130 -11.78 1.47 -7.08
CA LEU A 130 -12.09 1.13 -8.46
C LEU A 130 -10.78 1.13 -9.26
N ARG A 131 -10.66 0.27 -10.25
CA ARG A 131 -9.58 0.31 -11.24
C ARG A 131 -10.14 0.86 -12.54
N ASP A 132 -9.56 1.94 -13.04
CA ASP A 132 -9.92 2.49 -14.36
C ASP A 132 -9.47 1.52 -15.46
N VAL A 133 -10.39 1.23 -16.37
CA VAL A 133 -10.18 0.29 -17.48
C VAL A 133 -9.31 0.91 -18.59
N ALA A 134 -9.28 2.24 -18.70
CA ALA A 134 -8.55 2.93 -19.75
C ALA A 134 -7.03 2.93 -19.52
N ASP A 135 -6.59 3.15 -18.27
CA ASP A 135 -5.18 3.32 -17.93
C ASP A 135 -4.70 2.39 -16.79
N GLY A 136 -5.59 1.62 -16.18
CA GLY A 136 -5.27 0.74 -15.04
C GLY A 136 -5.04 1.49 -13.72
N SER A 137 -5.27 2.81 -13.68
CA SER A 137 -5.10 3.62 -12.48
C SER A 137 -6.14 3.26 -11.42
N LEU A 138 -5.79 3.45 -10.15
CA LEU A 138 -6.73 3.27 -9.05
C LEU A 138 -7.48 4.58 -8.78
N ILE A 139 -8.80 4.47 -8.67
CA ILE A 139 -9.72 5.53 -8.27
C ILE A 139 -10.27 5.16 -6.89
N VAL A 140 -10.05 6.02 -5.90
CA VAL A 140 -10.57 5.84 -4.54
C VAL A 140 -11.70 6.82 -4.30
N GLN A 141 -12.88 6.31 -3.95
CA GLN A 141 -14.06 7.12 -3.66
C GLN A 141 -14.33 7.15 -2.15
N ILE A 142 -14.37 8.33 -1.55
CA ILE A 142 -14.66 8.54 -0.12
C ILE A 142 -15.66 9.69 0.02
N GLY A 143 -16.79 9.44 0.70
CA GLY A 143 -17.79 10.49 0.98
C GLY A 143 -18.33 11.17 -0.28
N GLY A 144 -18.54 10.40 -1.36
CA GLY A 144 -19.06 10.92 -2.64
C GLY A 144 -18.03 11.62 -3.53
N ARG A 145 -16.77 11.75 -3.11
CA ARG A 145 -15.67 12.30 -3.93
C ARG A 145 -14.75 11.20 -4.41
N ALA A 146 -14.39 11.22 -5.69
CA ALA A 146 -13.48 10.26 -6.31
C ALA A 146 -12.11 10.90 -6.59
N TYR A 147 -11.04 10.19 -6.24
CA TYR A 147 -9.66 10.65 -6.38
C TYR A 147 -8.84 9.64 -7.19
N ARG A 148 -8.04 10.09 -8.17
CA ARG A 148 -7.11 9.25 -8.94
C ARG A 148 -5.74 9.16 -8.25
N HIS A 149 -5.11 7.99 -8.34
CA HIS A 149 -3.72 7.80 -7.92
C HIS A 149 -2.74 8.18 -9.05
N PRO A 150 -1.62 8.90 -8.79
CA PRO A 150 -1.21 9.46 -7.50
C PRO A 150 -2.06 10.67 -7.13
N VAL A 151 -2.41 10.76 -5.85
CA VAL A 151 -3.32 11.78 -5.30
C VAL A 151 -2.60 13.12 -5.14
N SER A 152 -2.16 13.68 -6.27
CA SER A 152 -1.43 14.94 -6.36
C SER A 152 -2.43 16.08 -6.14
N GLY A 153 -2.67 16.44 -4.88
CA GLY A 153 -3.63 17.48 -4.50
C GLY A 153 -4.84 16.99 -3.70
N ALA A 154 -4.76 15.82 -3.06
CA ALA A 154 -5.79 15.40 -2.11
C ALA A 154 -5.87 16.34 -0.90
N ASP A 155 -7.09 16.61 -0.42
CA ASP A 155 -7.30 17.31 0.83
C ASP A 155 -6.66 16.54 2.00
N ALA A 156 -6.15 17.27 3.00
CA ALA A 156 -5.53 16.65 4.19
C ALA A 156 -6.50 15.70 4.92
N ASP A 157 -7.79 16.05 4.94
CA ASP A 157 -8.85 15.24 5.54
C ASP A 157 -9.05 13.91 4.81
N PHE A 158 -8.91 13.89 3.48
CA PHE A 158 -8.95 12.65 2.70
C PHE A 158 -7.80 11.73 3.11
N MET A 159 -6.57 12.27 3.15
CA MET A 159 -5.39 11.50 3.54
C MET A 159 -5.51 10.97 4.97
N HIS A 160 -6.11 11.73 5.88
CA HIS A 160 -6.35 11.28 7.24
C HIS A 160 -7.35 10.12 7.30
N ARG A 161 -8.48 10.23 6.59
CA ARG A 161 -9.51 9.18 6.52
C ARG A 161 -8.98 7.91 5.86
N LEU A 162 -8.24 8.04 4.76
CA LEU A 162 -7.63 6.91 4.06
C LEU A 162 -6.62 6.17 4.96
N ASN A 163 -5.71 6.91 5.61
CA ASN A 163 -4.74 6.30 6.53
C ASN A 163 -5.40 5.66 7.75
N SER A 164 -6.47 6.26 8.29
CA SER A 164 -7.23 5.66 9.38
C SER A 164 -7.86 4.34 8.94
N ALA A 165 -8.52 4.32 7.79
CA ALA A 165 -9.17 3.12 7.28
C ALA A 165 -8.16 2.01 6.93
N LEU A 166 -7.00 2.37 6.36
CA LEU A 166 -5.91 1.41 6.13
C LEU A 166 -5.37 0.86 7.46
N ARG A 167 -5.23 1.70 8.48
CA ARG A 167 -4.78 1.25 9.80
C ARG A 167 -5.77 0.29 10.44
N ASP A 168 -7.07 0.58 10.34
CA ASP A 168 -8.13 -0.30 10.85
C ASP A 168 -8.15 -1.65 10.10
N LEU A 169 -7.94 -1.64 8.78
CA LEU A 169 -7.80 -2.85 7.98
C LEU A 169 -6.59 -3.69 8.38
N THR A 170 -5.46 -3.06 8.72
CA THR A 170 -4.26 -3.77 9.18
C THR A 170 -4.34 -4.23 10.63
N ALA A 171 -5.13 -3.54 11.47
CA ALA A 171 -5.28 -3.85 12.88
C ALA A 171 -6.30 -4.96 13.14
N ALA A 172 -7.18 -5.24 12.15
CA ALA A 172 -8.09 -6.37 12.23
C ALA A 172 -7.27 -7.66 12.41
N PRO A 173 -7.38 -8.35 13.57
CA PRO A 173 -6.69 -9.61 13.75
C PRO A 173 -7.10 -10.54 12.61
N PRO A 174 -6.16 -11.33 12.05
CA PRO A 174 -6.52 -12.30 11.03
C PRO A 174 -7.69 -13.10 11.58
N ALA A 175 -8.80 -13.14 10.84
CA ALA A 175 -9.97 -13.90 11.24
C ALA A 175 -9.47 -15.32 11.44
N VAL A 176 -9.32 -15.73 12.70
CA VAL A 176 -8.89 -17.07 13.06
C VAL A 176 -9.97 -17.95 12.44
N PRO A 177 -9.65 -18.74 11.39
CA PRO A 177 -10.65 -19.62 10.81
C PRO A 177 -11.15 -20.48 11.96
N GLU A 178 -12.44 -20.32 12.29
CA GLU A 178 -13.12 -21.10 13.30
C GLU A 178 -12.88 -22.55 12.93
N ALA A 179 -12.05 -23.22 13.74
CA ALA A 179 -11.43 -24.48 13.39
C ALA A 179 -12.51 -25.45 12.91
N GLU A 180 -12.50 -25.77 11.62
CA GLU A 180 -13.33 -26.83 11.09
C GLU A 180 -13.04 -28.09 11.91
N PRO A 181 -14.07 -28.79 12.41
CA PRO A 181 -13.88 -29.99 13.21
C PRO A 181 -13.09 -31.01 12.38
N ASP A 182 -11.88 -31.28 12.87
CA ASP A 182 -10.91 -32.29 12.47
C ASP A 182 -11.54 -33.48 11.74
N ALA A 183 -11.69 -33.34 10.42
CA ALA A 183 -12.23 -34.33 9.52
C ALA A 183 -11.07 -34.97 8.77
N GLY A 184 -10.36 -35.86 9.46
CA GLY A 184 -9.53 -36.91 8.86
C GLY A 184 -8.23 -36.43 8.21
N GLU A 185 -7.12 -36.90 8.77
CA GLU A 185 -5.78 -36.87 8.17
C GLU A 185 -5.79 -37.48 6.76
N GLU A 186 -6.02 -36.67 5.72
CA GLU A 186 -5.59 -37.01 4.36
C GLU A 186 -4.10 -36.68 4.24
N MET A 187 -3.29 -37.75 4.19
CA MET A 187 -1.87 -37.73 3.85
C MET A 187 -1.65 -37.00 2.52
N PHE A 188 -1.26 -35.73 2.58
CA PHE A 188 -0.68 -35.04 1.43
C PHE A 188 0.74 -35.58 1.19
N GLU A 189 0.88 -36.38 0.14
CA GLU A 189 2.17 -36.75 -0.44
C GLU A 189 2.94 -35.47 -0.79
N MET A 190 4.12 -35.34 -0.18
CA MET A 190 5.08 -34.28 -0.45
C MET A 190 5.49 -34.35 -1.92
N PRO A 191 5.36 -33.26 -2.70
CA PRO A 191 5.82 -33.25 -4.08
C PRO A 191 7.35 -33.45 -4.12
N PRO A 192 7.87 -34.14 -5.15
CA PRO A 192 9.30 -34.43 -5.28
C PRO A 192 10.13 -33.15 -5.37
N ASP A 193 11.29 -33.18 -4.71
CA ASP A 193 12.29 -32.13 -4.65
C ASP A 193 12.57 -31.51 -6.02
N PHE A 194 12.41 -30.18 -6.11
CA PHE A 194 12.89 -29.41 -7.24
C PHE A 194 14.42 -29.35 -7.17
N ASP A 195 15.08 -30.10 -8.06
CA ASP A 195 16.52 -29.98 -8.36
C ASP A 195 16.86 -28.52 -8.67
N SER A 196 17.43 -27.83 -7.69
CA SER A 196 17.99 -26.50 -7.88
C SER A 196 19.28 -26.65 -8.71
N PRO A 197 19.42 -25.93 -9.83
CA PRO A 197 20.60 -26.03 -10.68
C PRO A 197 21.87 -25.65 -9.89
N PRO A 198 23.00 -26.33 -10.13
CA PRO A 198 24.26 -26.01 -9.48
C PRO A 198 24.71 -24.60 -9.88
N LEU A 199 24.67 -23.68 -8.93
CA LEU A 199 25.31 -22.37 -9.05
C LEU A 199 26.81 -22.59 -8.91
N ASP A 200 27.55 -22.46 -10.02
CA ASP A 200 29.01 -22.38 -10.06
C ASP A 200 29.48 -21.12 -9.29
N ALA A 201 29.53 -21.23 -7.97
CA ALA A 201 30.05 -20.19 -7.10
C ALA A 201 31.57 -20.11 -7.27
N ALA A 202 32.07 -18.95 -7.69
CA ALA A 202 33.51 -18.70 -7.72
C ALA A 202 34.09 -18.92 -6.29
N PRO A 203 35.19 -19.66 -6.15
CA PRO A 203 35.78 -19.94 -4.84
C PRO A 203 36.24 -18.63 -4.19
N GLY A 204 35.51 -18.20 -3.14
CA GLY A 204 35.82 -17.01 -2.35
C GLY A 204 34.67 -15.99 -2.21
N THR A 205 33.60 -16.10 -3.00
CA THR A 205 32.41 -15.26 -2.83
C THR A 205 31.41 -15.92 -1.89
N ILE A 206 31.11 -15.26 -0.77
CA ILE A 206 30.09 -15.72 0.18
C ILE A 206 28.71 -15.53 -0.46
N PRO A 207 27.86 -16.58 -0.51
CA PRO A 207 26.50 -16.48 -1.03
C PRO A 207 25.71 -15.36 -0.34
N GLY A 208 25.06 -14.50 -1.13
CA GLY A 208 24.25 -13.38 -0.64
C GLY A 208 24.97 -12.03 -0.55
N ASP A 209 26.27 -11.97 -0.86
CA ASP A 209 26.94 -10.69 -1.08
C ASP A 209 26.40 -10.07 -2.38
N LEU A 210 25.83 -8.86 -2.30
CA LEU A 210 25.35 -8.22 -3.52
C LEU A 210 26.54 -7.84 -4.38
N PRO A 211 26.41 -7.94 -5.72
CA PRO A 211 27.41 -7.39 -6.61
C PRO A 211 27.61 -5.91 -6.25
N ARG A 212 28.80 -5.56 -5.76
CA ARG A 212 29.20 -4.17 -5.61
C ARG A 212 29.28 -3.58 -7.02
N PHE A 213 28.19 -2.94 -7.46
CA PHE A 213 28.19 -2.15 -8.68
C PHE A 213 29.13 -0.96 -8.48
N ARG A 214 30.41 -1.16 -8.83
CA ARG A 214 31.36 -0.07 -8.94
C ARG A 214 30.97 0.76 -10.16
N MET A 215 30.80 2.07 -9.96
CA MET A 215 30.45 2.99 -11.05
C MET A 215 31.51 2.97 -12.17
N GLU A 216 32.75 2.58 -11.86
CA GLU A 216 33.85 2.47 -12.84
C GLU A 216 33.65 1.42 -13.94
N ASP A 217 32.86 0.37 -13.70
CA ASP A 217 32.59 -0.68 -14.70
C ASP A 217 31.43 -0.32 -15.63
N GLN A 218 30.76 0.81 -15.40
CA GLN A 218 29.70 1.25 -16.30
C GLN A 218 30.36 1.86 -17.54
N PRO A 219 30.28 1.19 -18.72
CA PRO A 219 30.92 1.70 -19.92
C PRO A 219 30.41 3.11 -20.19
N PRO A 220 31.28 4.07 -20.54
CA PRO A 220 30.89 5.45 -20.73
C PRO A 220 29.73 5.49 -21.74
N LEU A 221 28.56 5.93 -21.26
CA LEU A 221 27.36 6.08 -22.07
C LEU A 221 27.64 7.16 -23.12
N THR A 222 28.13 6.75 -24.28
CA THR A 222 28.26 7.63 -25.43
C THR A 222 26.85 8.02 -25.86
N THR A 223 26.43 9.20 -25.43
CA THR A 223 25.11 9.76 -25.76
C THR A 223 25.11 10.17 -27.24
N ARG A 224 24.79 9.22 -28.11
CA ARG A 224 24.53 9.53 -29.52
C ARG A 224 23.23 10.31 -29.60
N ARG A 225 23.36 11.62 -29.84
CA ARG A 225 22.30 12.65 -29.91
C ARG A 225 21.06 12.11 -30.64
N GLY A 226 19.95 11.97 -29.93
CA GLY A 226 18.61 11.75 -30.53
C GLY A 226 17.93 10.40 -30.29
N ARG A 227 18.58 9.42 -29.63
CA ARG A 227 17.91 8.15 -29.28
C ARG A 227 17.68 8.08 -27.77
N LYS A 228 16.40 7.99 -27.36
CA LYS A 228 16.06 7.69 -25.96
C LYS A 228 16.70 6.33 -25.63
N PRO A 229 17.60 6.24 -24.62
CA PRO A 229 18.16 4.96 -24.23
C PRO A 229 17.02 4.01 -23.84
N PRO A 230 17.08 2.73 -24.20
CA PRO A 230 16.12 1.76 -23.72
C PRO A 230 16.14 1.81 -22.19
N THR A 231 14.98 2.02 -21.58
CA THR A 231 14.80 1.89 -20.13
C THR A 231 15.08 0.44 -19.79
N VAL A 232 16.32 0.12 -19.45
CA VAL A 232 16.65 -1.15 -18.80
C VAL A 232 16.07 -1.01 -17.41
N GLU A 233 15.01 -1.77 -17.12
CA GLU A 233 14.43 -1.86 -15.79
C GLU A 233 15.55 -2.22 -14.83
N ILE A 234 15.92 -1.28 -13.95
CA ILE A 234 16.94 -1.51 -12.95
C ILE A 234 16.43 -2.68 -12.11
N PRO A 235 17.16 -3.82 -12.05
CA PRO A 235 16.71 -4.95 -11.27
C PRO A 235 16.44 -4.48 -9.85
N SER A 236 15.19 -4.59 -9.39
CA SER A 236 14.84 -4.21 -8.03
C SER A 236 15.67 -5.07 -7.09
N ILE A 237 16.57 -4.44 -6.36
CA ILE A 237 17.44 -5.13 -5.42
C ILE A 237 16.54 -5.78 -4.36
N ASN A 238 16.45 -7.11 -4.38
CA ASN A 238 15.64 -7.87 -3.44
C ASN A 238 16.42 -8.04 -2.13
N ILE A 239 16.44 -6.97 -1.32
CA ILE A 239 17.21 -6.88 -0.07
C ILE A 239 16.92 -8.07 0.85
N GLY A 240 15.65 -8.46 1.01
CA GLY A 240 15.26 -9.59 1.83
C GLY A 240 15.86 -10.92 1.36
N ALA A 241 15.88 -11.16 0.04
CA ALA A 241 16.49 -12.38 -0.52
C ALA A 241 18.01 -12.42 -0.29
N SER A 242 18.71 -11.28 -0.37
CA SER A 242 20.14 -11.20 -0.10
C SER A 242 20.47 -11.45 1.38
N ILE A 243 19.68 -10.86 2.29
CA ILE A 243 19.83 -11.10 3.73
C ILE A 243 19.54 -12.57 4.06
N GLU A 244 18.52 -13.17 3.45
CA GLU A 244 18.17 -14.59 3.63
C GLU A 244 19.29 -15.52 3.16
N ALA A 245 19.85 -15.28 1.97
CA ALA A 245 20.97 -16.07 1.47
C ALA A 245 22.17 -16.02 2.43
N PHE A 246 22.48 -14.83 2.96
CA PHE A 246 23.55 -14.65 3.95
C PHE A 246 23.22 -15.35 5.27
N LEU A 247 21.97 -15.27 5.73
CA LEU A 247 21.49 -15.93 6.95
C LEU A 247 21.63 -17.46 6.83
N GLN A 248 21.17 -18.05 5.73
CA GLN A 248 21.27 -19.49 5.52
C GLN A 248 22.73 -19.96 5.44
N HIS A 249 23.60 -19.20 4.75
CA HIS A 249 25.03 -19.48 4.74
C HIS A 249 25.63 -19.46 6.16
N LYS A 250 25.32 -18.42 6.95
CA LYS A 250 25.83 -18.29 8.32
C LYS A 250 25.35 -19.43 9.22
N ARG A 251 24.09 -19.85 9.09
CA ARG A 251 23.54 -21.00 9.82
C ARG A 251 24.24 -22.31 9.45
N ALA A 252 24.54 -22.50 8.17
CA ALA A 252 25.28 -23.67 7.69
C ALA A 252 26.71 -23.72 8.26
N VAL A 253 27.36 -22.57 8.44
CA VAL A 253 28.74 -22.48 8.97
C VAL A 253 28.80 -22.53 10.49
N SER A 254 27.96 -21.77 11.18
CA SER A 254 28.00 -21.66 12.65
C SER A 254 27.30 -22.81 13.35
N GLY A 255 26.29 -23.42 12.73
CA GLY A 255 25.44 -24.45 13.36
C GLY A 255 24.42 -23.88 14.38
N ASP A 256 24.47 -22.59 14.66
CA ASP A 256 23.52 -21.91 15.54
C ASP A 256 22.09 -22.01 14.96
N PHE A 257 21.13 -22.38 15.81
CA PHE A 257 19.72 -22.53 15.46
C PHE A 257 19.43 -23.56 14.33
N ALA A 258 20.24 -24.62 14.20
CA ALA A 258 20.05 -25.66 13.18
C ALA A 258 18.66 -26.35 13.20
N GLY A 259 17.98 -26.39 14.35
CA GLY A 259 16.65 -26.98 14.50
C GLY A 259 15.47 -26.02 14.29
N ARG A 260 15.71 -24.72 14.09
CA ARG A 260 14.65 -23.70 13.98
C ARG A 260 14.40 -23.31 12.53
N ARG A 261 13.19 -22.87 12.21
CA ARG A 261 12.91 -22.30 10.87
C ARG A 261 12.93 -20.78 10.98
N ILE A 262 13.97 -20.17 10.45
CA ILE A 262 14.13 -18.72 10.44
C ILE A 262 14.29 -18.31 8.97
N HIS A 263 13.36 -17.50 8.48
CA HIS A 263 13.35 -16.99 7.12
C HIS A 263 13.13 -15.47 7.10
N VAL A 264 13.81 -14.80 6.18
CA VAL A 264 13.65 -13.37 5.90
C VAL A 264 13.11 -13.21 4.49
N ARG A 265 11.97 -12.55 4.34
CA ARG A 265 11.31 -12.32 3.04
C ARG A 265 11.10 -10.83 2.80
N SER A 266 11.11 -10.43 1.54
CA SER A 266 10.67 -9.09 1.14
C SER A 266 9.14 -9.08 1.00
N GLY A 267 8.47 -8.21 1.75
CA GLY A 267 7.04 -7.95 1.63
C GLY A 267 6.70 -7.06 0.42
N LEU A 268 5.41 -6.96 0.11
CA LEU A 268 4.91 -6.21 -1.07
C LEU A 268 5.31 -4.72 -1.09
N SER A 269 5.48 -4.12 0.09
CA SER A 269 5.85 -2.71 0.25
C SER A 269 7.37 -2.47 0.21
N GLY A 270 8.17 -3.52 0.00
CA GLY A 270 9.62 -3.48 0.24
C GLY A 270 10.01 -3.55 1.71
N ALA A 271 9.04 -3.69 2.63
CA ALA A 271 9.31 -4.02 4.02
C ALA A 271 9.88 -5.43 4.15
N ILE A 272 10.59 -5.71 5.24
CA ILE A 272 11.16 -7.03 5.52
C ILE A 272 10.18 -7.77 6.43
N VAL A 273 9.72 -8.95 6.02
CA VAL A 273 8.89 -9.84 6.84
C VAL A 273 9.77 -10.99 7.32
N ILE A 274 9.77 -11.22 8.63
CA ILE A 274 10.60 -12.25 9.28
C ILE A 274 9.69 -13.36 9.77
N GLU A 275 9.98 -14.59 9.37
CA GLU A 275 9.27 -15.79 9.79
C GLU A 275 10.16 -16.58 10.75
N VAL A 276 9.72 -16.79 12.00
CA VAL A 276 10.42 -17.57 13.02
C VAL A 276 9.48 -18.66 13.53
N ASP A 277 9.81 -19.91 13.24
CA ASP A 277 9.07 -21.12 13.64
C ASP A 277 7.57 -21.03 13.26
N GLY A 278 7.28 -20.46 12.09
CA GLY A 278 5.92 -20.29 11.55
C GLY A 278 5.19 -19.02 12.01
N GLN A 279 5.80 -18.20 12.87
CA GLN A 279 5.26 -16.90 13.25
C GLN A 279 5.89 -15.78 12.42
N PHE A 280 5.05 -14.85 11.94
CA PHE A 280 5.49 -13.71 11.13
C PHE A 280 5.64 -12.45 11.97
N TYR A 281 6.69 -11.70 11.69
CA TYR A 281 7.06 -10.45 12.36
C TYR A 281 7.40 -9.38 11.32
N ASP A 282 6.97 -8.14 11.56
CA ASP A 282 7.22 -7.00 10.66
C ASP A 282 8.62 -6.39 10.85
N GLY A 283 9.28 -6.71 11.96
CA GLY A 283 10.61 -6.20 12.27
C GLY A 283 11.37 -7.09 13.24
N VAL A 284 12.70 -6.95 13.23
CA VAL A 284 13.59 -7.75 14.11
C VAL A 284 13.28 -7.50 15.58
N ASN A 285 12.84 -6.28 15.94
CA ASN A 285 12.54 -5.92 17.31
C ASN A 285 11.27 -6.58 17.87
N ASP A 286 10.38 -7.06 17.00
CA ASP A 286 9.09 -7.63 17.39
C ASP A 286 9.17 -9.12 17.73
N ILE A 287 10.30 -9.78 17.40
CA ILE A 287 10.54 -11.21 17.60
C ILE A 287 10.55 -11.52 19.10
N ALA A 288 9.61 -12.34 19.58
CA ALA A 288 9.45 -12.64 21.01
C ALA A 288 10.73 -13.24 21.65
N ASP A 289 11.45 -14.08 20.91
CA ASP A 289 12.68 -14.71 21.36
C ASP A 289 13.88 -13.76 21.31
N LEU A 290 14.48 -13.50 22.49
CA LEU A 290 15.60 -12.58 22.64
C LEU A 290 16.90 -13.09 22.00
N GLU A 291 17.11 -14.40 21.94
CA GLU A 291 18.32 -14.98 21.35
C GLU A 291 18.28 -14.89 19.83
N VAL A 292 17.15 -15.25 19.22
CA VAL A 292 16.92 -15.12 17.77
C VAL A 292 17.00 -13.66 17.35
N ARG A 293 16.38 -12.76 18.13
CA ARG A 293 16.44 -11.32 17.89
C ARG A 293 17.87 -10.81 17.84
N ARG A 294 18.69 -11.10 18.85
CA ARG A 294 20.11 -10.68 18.88
C ARG A 294 20.90 -11.30 17.74
N TYR A 295 20.65 -12.57 17.43
CA TYR A 295 21.32 -13.26 16.33
C TYR A 295 21.01 -12.62 14.97
N LEU A 296 19.74 -12.30 14.70
CA LEU A 296 19.32 -11.62 13.48
C LEU A 296 19.86 -10.19 13.41
N GLN A 297 19.83 -9.43 14.51
CA GLN A 297 20.44 -8.09 14.56
C GLN A 297 21.92 -8.13 14.20
N LYS A 298 22.70 -9.03 14.83
CA LYS A 298 24.13 -9.20 14.55
C LYS A 298 24.37 -9.64 13.10
N THR A 299 23.52 -10.50 12.56
CA THR A 299 23.65 -11.00 11.19
C THR A 299 23.34 -9.91 10.16
N ILE A 300 22.32 -9.09 10.39
CA ILE A 300 21.99 -7.94 9.53
C ILE A 300 23.09 -6.89 9.61
N GLU A 301 23.61 -6.58 10.80
CA GLU A 301 24.73 -5.63 10.97
C GLU A 301 25.99 -6.11 10.24
N GLU A 302 26.32 -7.40 10.37
CA GLU A 302 27.45 -7.99 9.65
C GLU A 302 27.25 -7.94 8.14
N TRP A 303 26.06 -8.27 7.64
CA TRP A 303 25.73 -8.16 6.23
C TRP A 303 25.82 -6.70 5.73
N GLN A 304 25.29 -5.74 6.49
CA GLN A 304 25.38 -4.31 6.17
C GLN A 304 26.84 -3.82 6.12
N SER A 305 27.70 -4.30 7.02
CA SER A 305 29.13 -3.94 7.01
C SER A 305 29.89 -4.43 5.77
N ARG A 306 29.34 -5.43 5.07
CA ARG A 306 29.92 -6.01 3.84
C ARG A 306 29.43 -5.32 2.57
N GLN A 307 28.31 -4.62 2.61
CA GLN A 307 27.82 -3.80 1.50
C GLN A 307 28.68 -2.54 1.36
#